data_AF-A0A0S9Q8H1-F1
#
_entry.id   AF-A0A0S9Q8H1-F1
#
_cell.length_a   1.000
_cell.length_b   1.000
_cell.length_c   1.000
_cell.angle_alpha   90.00
_cell.angle_beta   90.00
_cell.angle_gamma   90.00
#
_symmetry.space_group_name_H-M   'P 1'
#
loop_
_entity.id
_entity.type
_entity.pdbx_description
1 polymer ?
#
loop_
_entity_poly.entity_id
_entity_poly.type
_entity_poly.pdbx_seq_one_letter_code
_entity_poly.pdbx_strand_id
1 'polypeptide(L)'
;MNNADRAWDLDRQIEKSEGEISQLIRDILDAIEVSCDVVQEEKEFFELTAKLFELRIRRACLPGVPAPIPLVKGAWRPAVTGSIAAAPPMP
;
A
#
# COMPACT_ATOMS: atom_id res chain seq x y z
N MET A 1 -11.54 20.82 -5.67
CA MET A 1 -10.38 19.91 -5.74
C MET A 1 -10.71 18.81 -6.74
N ASN A 2 -9.92 18.66 -7.80
CA ASN A 2 -10.21 17.67 -8.85
C ASN A 2 -9.78 16.25 -8.40
N ASN A 3 -10.10 15.21 -9.17
CA ASN A 3 -9.73 13.83 -8.82
C ASN A 3 -8.21 13.59 -8.81
N ALA A 4 -7.43 14.31 -9.62
CA ALA A 4 -5.97 14.19 -9.65
C ALA A 4 -5.34 14.79 -8.39
N ASP A 5 -5.82 15.94 -7.91
CA ASP A 5 -5.39 16.56 -6.65
C ASP A 5 -5.69 15.62 -5.47
N ARG A 6 -6.91 15.06 -5.42
CA ARG A 6 -7.31 14.10 -4.38
C ARG A 6 -6.47 12.82 -4.43
N ALA A 7 -6.13 12.35 -5.64
CA ALA A 7 -5.28 11.18 -5.80
C ALA A 7 -3.87 11.45 -5.28
N TRP A 8 -3.29 12.60 -5.61
CA TRP A 8 -1.98 13.01 -5.11
C TRP A 8 -1.95 13.11 -3.58
N ASP A 9 -2.97 13.70 -2.96
CA ASP A 9 -3.07 13.78 -1.49
C ASP A 9 -3.18 12.39 -0.84
N LEU A 10 -3.98 11.50 -1.42
CA LEU A 10 -4.11 10.12 -0.94
C LEU A 10 -2.80 9.35 -1.12
N ASP A 11 -2.10 9.52 -2.24
CA ASP A 11 -0.81 8.88 -2.50
C ASP A 11 0.24 9.31 -1.47
N ARG A 12 0.28 10.59 -1.08
CA ARG A 12 1.17 11.06 0.02
C ARG A 12 0.78 10.52 1.38
N GLN A 13 -0.52 10.40 1.67
CA GLN A 13 -0.99 9.82 2.92
C GLN A 13 -0.67 8.33 3.01
N ILE A 14 -0.80 7.61 1.90
CA ILE A 14 -0.40 6.20 1.77
C ILE A 14 1.10 6.07 2.02
N GLU A 15 1.93 6.84 1.33
CA GLU A 15 3.40 6.82 1.49
C GLU A 15 3.81 7.08 2.94
N LYS A 16 3.21 8.10 3.57
CA LYS A 16 3.47 8.42 4.97
C LYS A 16 3.12 7.25 5.89
N SER A 17 1.94 6.65 5.70
CA SER A 17 1.47 5.53 6.52
C SER A 17 2.34 4.28 6.30
N GLU A 18 2.84 4.03 5.09
CA GLU A 18 3.78 2.95 4.81
C GLU A 18 5.13 3.18 5.52
N GLY A 19 5.59 4.42 5.57
CA GLY A 19 6.78 4.81 6.34
C GLY A 19 6.62 4.62 7.85
N GLU A 20 5.47 5.04 8.41
CA GLU A 20 5.13 4.84 9.82
C GLU A 20 5.12 3.35 10.19
N ILE A 21 4.45 2.51 9.38
CA ILE A 21 4.44 1.05 9.58
C ILE A 21 5.85 0.46 9.48
N SER A 22 6.65 0.89 8.50
CA SER A 22 8.01 0.39 8.33
C SER A 22 8.92 0.73 9.51
N GLN A 23 8.70 1.89 10.13
CA GLN A 23 9.42 2.28 11.34
C GLN A 23 8.95 1.46 12.53
N LEU A 24 7.65 1.32 12.73
CA LEU A 24 7.09 0.52 13.82
C LEU A 24 7.52 -0.95 13.76
N ILE A 25 7.62 -1.54 12.56
CA ILE A 25 8.18 -2.89 12.41
C ILE A 25 9.61 -2.97 12.96
N ARG A 26 10.45 -1.96 12.71
CA ARG A 26 11.82 -1.93 13.26
C ARG A 26 11.78 -1.81 14.79
N ASP A 27 10.93 -0.93 15.30
CA ASP A 27 10.81 -0.69 16.74
C ASP A 27 10.29 -1.97 17.46
N ILE A 28 9.37 -2.72 16.85
CA ILE A 28 8.92 -4.03 17.33
C ILE A 28 10.07 -5.02 17.39
N LEU A 29 10.87 -5.12 16.31
CA LEU A 29 12.00 -6.06 16.28
C LEU A 29 13.02 -5.72 17.38
N ASP A 30 13.33 -4.44 17.56
CA ASP A 30 14.23 -3.97 18.61
C ASP A 30 13.65 -4.26 20.01
N ALA A 31 12.34 -4.05 20.22
CA ALA A 31 11.66 -4.32 21.48
C ALA A 31 11.62 -5.82 21.83
N ILE A 32 11.46 -6.69 20.83
CA ILE A 32 11.57 -8.15 20.98
C ILE A 32 12.97 -8.53 21.45
N GLU A 33 14.01 -7.95 20.86
CA GLU A 33 15.40 -8.24 21.25
C GLU A 33 15.72 -7.83 22.69
N VAL A 34 15.13 -6.74 23.17
CA VAL A 34 15.43 -6.18 24.50
C VAL A 34 14.56 -6.77 25.60
N SER A 35 13.25 -6.90 25.36
CA SER A 35 12.27 -7.11 26.44
C SER A 35 11.22 -8.20 26.17
N CYS A 36 11.05 -8.64 24.92
CA CYS A 36 9.98 -9.54 24.47
C CYS A 36 8.54 -9.07 24.76
N ASP A 37 8.32 -7.85 25.26
CA ASP A 37 6.98 -7.27 25.44
C ASP A 37 6.70 -6.29 24.30
N VAL A 38 5.71 -6.62 23.46
CA VAL A 38 5.36 -5.87 22.24
C VAL A 38 3.86 -5.64 22.09
N VAL A 39 3.09 -5.78 23.18
CA VAL A 39 1.62 -5.70 23.12
C VAL A 39 1.13 -4.32 22.66
N GLN A 40 1.86 -3.26 23.03
CA GLN A 40 1.50 -1.91 22.65
C GLN A 40 1.79 -1.65 21.16
N GLU A 41 2.96 -2.07 20.69
CA GLU A 41 3.42 -1.91 19.32
C GLU A 41 2.59 -2.77 18.36
N GLU A 42 2.17 -3.97 18.79
CA GLU A 42 1.25 -4.82 18.03
C GLU A 42 -0.09 -4.11 17.79
N LYS A 43 -0.64 -3.46 18.82
CA LYS A 43 -1.89 -2.69 18.69
C LYS A 43 -1.72 -1.53 17.72
N GLU A 44 -0.65 -0.75 17.86
CA GLU A 44 -0.35 0.37 16.97
C GLU A 44 -0.16 -0.10 15.51
N PHE A 45 0.46 -1.27 15.32
CA PHE A 45 0.65 -1.87 14.01
C PHE A 45 -0.66 -2.21 13.32
N PHE A 46 -1.62 -2.80 14.05
CA PHE A 46 -2.95 -3.08 13.52
C PHE A 46 -3.71 -1.80 13.16
N GLU A 47 -3.65 -0.77 14.01
CA GLU A 47 -4.32 0.52 13.76
C GLU A 47 -3.76 1.22 12.50
N LEU A 48 -2.44 1.27 12.36
CA LEU A 48 -1.79 1.85 11.18
C LEU A 48 -2.08 1.04 9.91
N THR A 49 -2.09 -0.29 10.01
CA THR A 49 -2.41 -1.17 8.87
C THR A 49 -3.86 -0.99 8.40
N ALA A 50 -4.82 -0.89 9.33
CA ALA A 50 -6.22 -0.62 9.01
C ALA A 50 -6.39 0.74 8.32
N LYS A 51 -5.71 1.78 8.82
CA LYS A 51 -5.69 3.11 8.21
C LYS A 51 -5.11 3.08 6.80
N LEU A 52 -3.99 2.38 6.58
CA LEU A 52 -3.38 2.22 5.26
C LEU A 52 -4.34 1.52 4.28
N PHE A 53 -5.03 0.47 4.75
CA PHE A 53 -6.02 -0.25 3.94
C PHE A 53 -7.18 0.67 3.51
N GLU A 54 -7.71 1.47 4.43
CA GLU A 54 -8.77 2.43 4.13
C GLU A 54 -8.32 3.48 3.10
N LEU A 55 -7.11 4.03 3.25
CA LEU A 55 -6.54 4.99 2.30
C LEU A 55 -6.41 4.37 0.89
N ARG A 56 -5.96 3.11 0.80
CA ARG A 56 -5.86 2.39 -0.48
C ARG A 56 -7.22 2.14 -1.13
N ILE A 57 -8.25 1.80 -0.36
CA ILE A 57 -9.63 1.70 -0.89
C ILE A 57 -10.09 3.05 -1.43
N ARG A 58 -9.97 4.11 -0.62
CA ARG A 58 -10.38 5.47 -1.02
C ARG A 58 -9.67 5.91 -2.31
N ARG A 59 -8.40 5.55 -2.47
CA ARG A 59 -7.60 5.83 -3.68
C ARG A 59 -8.07 5.02 -4.89
N ALA A 60 -8.40 3.75 -4.70
CA ALA A 60 -8.90 2.87 -5.77
C ALA A 60 -10.30 3.29 -6.26
N CYS A 61 -11.10 3.94 -5.40
CA CYS A 61 -12.42 4.44 -5.75
C CYS A 61 -12.41 5.76 -6.54
N LEU A 62 -11.24 6.36 -6.85
CA LEU A 62 -11.18 7.59 -7.65
C LEU A 62 -11.31 7.29 -9.15
N PRO A 63 -12.39 7.72 -9.82
CA PRO A 63 -12.61 7.41 -11.23
C PRO A 63 -11.71 8.24 -12.14
N GLY A 64 -11.23 7.62 -13.21
CA GLY A 64 -10.42 8.28 -14.25
C GLY A 64 -8.98 8.58 -13.84
N VAL A 65 -8.53 8.10 -12.67
CA VAL A 65 -7.15 8.25 -12.21
C VAL A 65 -6.44 6.89 -12.33
N PRO A 66 -5.24 6.82 -12.92
CA PRO A 66 -4.48 5.57 -12.96
C PRO A 66 -4.19 5.04 -11.54
N ALA A 67 -4.01 3.72 -11.45
CA ALA A 67 -3.61 3.07 -10.22
C ALA A 67 -2.33 3.72 -9.65
N PRO A 68 -2.20 3.83 -8.32
CA PRO A 68 -1.02 4.42 -7.71
C PRO A 68 0.23 3.65 -8.16
N ILE A 69 1.26 4.39 -8.58
CA ILE A 69 2.60 3.83 -8.80
C ILE A 69 3.19 3.61 -7.41
N PRO A 70 3.55 2.37 -7.01
CA PRO A 70 4.16 2.13 -5.72
C PRO A 70 5.42 2.97 -5.56
N LEU A 71 5.46 3.85 -4.55
CA LEU A 71 6.61 4.73 -4.29
C LEU A 71 7.75 3.98 -3.60
N VAL A 72 7.43 2.90 -2.89
CA VAL A 72 8.42 1.97 -2.34
C VAL A 72 8.99 1.12 -3.47
N LYS A 73 10.22 1.45 -3.88
CA LYS A 73 11.07 0.60 -4.74
C LYS A 73 11.35 -0.73 -4.03
N GLY A 74 10.42 -1.69 -4.05
CA GLY A 74 10.65 -2.94 -3.34
C GLY A 74 9.66 -4.08 -3.57
N ALA A 75 8.35 -3.85 -3.62
CA ALA A 75 7.43 -4.99 -3.64
C ALA A 75 6.12 -4.69 -4.39
N TRP A 76 5.68 -5.69 -5.14
CA TRP A 76 4.45 -5.78 -5.94
C TRP A 76 4.46 -5.06 -7.29
N ARG A 77 5.15 -5.68 -8.24
CA ARG A 77 4.68 -5.68 -9.64
C ARG A 77 3.56 -6.72 -9.74
N PRO A 78 2.32 -6.37 -10.12
CA PRO A 78 1.45 -7.37 -10.69
C PRO A 78 2.08 -7.78 -12.02
N ALA A 79 2.57 -9.02 -12.08
CA ALA A 79 2.92 -9.65 -13.33
C ALA A 79 1.63 -9.76 -14.16
N VAL A 80 1.60 -9.04 -15.28
CA VAL A 80 1.01 -9.46 -16.57
C VAL A 80 -0.31 -10.24 -16.48
N THR A 81 -1.41 -9.59 -16.84
CA THR A 81 -2.32 -10.18 -17.84
C THR A 81 -2.13 -9.31 -19.09
N GLY A 82 -1.31 -9.71 -20.05
CA GLY A 82 -1.62 -10.84 -20.91
C GLY A 82 -2.67 -10.37 -21.90
N SER A 83 -2.27 -9.48 -22.82
CA SER A 83 -3.05 -9.14 -24.01
C SER A 83 -3.43 -10.47 -24.68
N ILE A 84 -4.72 -10.80 -24.70
CA ILE A 84 -5.20 -11.99 -25.41
C ILE A 84 -5.03 -11.66 -26.89
N ALA A 85 -3.86 -12.03 -27.42
CA ALA A 85 -3.64 -12.10 -28.85
C ALA A 85 -4.71 -13.03 -29.43
N ALA A 86 -5.48 -12.50 -30.37
CA ALA A 86 -6.47 -13.24 -31.13
C ALA A 86 -5.84 -14.50 -31.72
N ALA A 87 -6.37 -15.67 -31.37
CA ALA A 87 -6.07 -16.90 -32.09
C ALA A 87 -6.64 -16.77 -33.52
N PRO A 88 -5.87 -17.06 -34.58
CA PRO A 88 -6.40 -17.09 -35.93
C PRO A 88 -7.35 -18.30 -36.10
N PRO A 89 -8.40 -18.21 -36.95
CA PRO A 89 -9.29 -19.33 -37.19
C PRO A 89 -8.55 -20.40 -37.99
N MET A 90 -8.61 -21.66 -37.53
CA MET A 90 -8.07 -22.80 -38.29
C MET A 90 -9.02 -23.16 -39.45
N PRO A 91 -8.48 -23.57 -40.61
CA PRO A 91 -9.25 -24.21 -41.68
C PRO A 91 -9.68 -25.64 -41.34
#